data_AF-A0A671MW90-F1
#
_entry.id   AF-A0A671MW90-F1
#
_cell.length_a   1.000
_cell.length_b   1.000
_cell.length_c   1.000
_cell.angle_alpha   90.00
_cell.angle_beta   90.00
_cell.angle_gamma   90.00
#
_symmetry.space_group_name_H-M   'P 1'
#
loop_
_entity.id
_entity.type
_entity.pdbx_description
1 polymer ?
#
loop_
_entity_poly.entity_id
_entity_poly.type
_entity_poly.pdbx_seq_one_letter_code
_entity_poly.pdbx_strand_id
1 'polypeptide(L)'
;MRAVVLALTVALVEKYSTFSVPEFALDKTYVYKYEALLLGGLPHEGLARAGIKVSSKVLLSAVTEHTFLMKLMDPLLHEYAGIWPKDPFVTATKLTSALAAQLQIPIKTLAWHTLRGVLNAQR
;
A
#
# COMPACT_ATOMS: atom_id res chain seq x y z
N MET A 1 -29.68 -20.76 -24.76
CA MET A 1 -28.43 -20.83 -23.95
C MET A 1 -27.28 -19.97 -24.49
N ARG A 2 -27.10 -19.79 -25.81
CA ARG A 2 -25.97 -19.00 -26.37
C ARG A 2 -26.01 -17.50 -26.04
N ALA A 3 -27.19 -16.88 -26.01
CA ALA A 3 -27.32 -15.44 -25.71
C ALA A 3 -26.99 -15.08 -24.26
N VAL A 4 -27.28 -15.97 -23.30
CA VAL A 4 -26.98 -15.76 -21.88
C VAL A 4 -25.47 -15.82 -21.63
N VAL A 5 -24.77 -16.74 -22.29
CA VAL A 5 -23.31 -16.85 -22.22
C VAL A 5 -22.63 -15.60 -22.80
N LEU A 6 -23.15 -15.07 -23.92
CA LEU A 6 -22.68 -13.84 -24.54
C LEU A 6 -22.91 -12.60 -23.66
N ALA A 7 -24.08 -12.48 -23.03
CA ALA A 7 -24.35 -11.40 -22.08
C ALA A 7 -23.43 -11.49 -20.84
N LEU A 8 -23.14 -12.71 -20.36
CA LEU A 8 -22.23 -12.93 -19.23
C LEU A 8 -20.78 -12.57 -19.57
N THR A 9 -20.30 -12.86 -20.79
CA THR A 9 -18.94 -12.48 -21.21
C THR A 9 -18.79 -10.97 -21.41
N VAL A 10 -19.81 -10.27 -21.93
CA VAL A 10 -19.76 -8.80 -22.06
C VAL A 10 -19.74 -8.13 -20.67
N ALA A 11 -20.55 -8.59 -19.73
CA ALA A 11 -20.56 -8.08 -18.36
C ALA A 11 -19.24 -8.35 -17.59
N LEU A 12 -18.53 -9.44 -17.93
CA LEU A 12 -17.24 -9.76 -17.32
C LEU A 12 -16.09 -8.89 -17.87
N VAL A 13 -16.21 -8.42 -19.12
CA VAL A 13 -15.23 -7.56 -19.79
C VAL A 13 -15.26 -6.13 -19.26
N GLU A 14 -16.37 -5.61 -18.75
CA GLU A 14 -16.42 -4.25 -18.17
C GLU A 14 -15.77 -4.15 -16.78
N LYS A 15 -15.40 -5.28 -16.18
CA LYS A 15 -14.73 -5.34 -14.87
C LYS A 15 -13.20 -5.33 -14.97
N TYR A 16 -12.62 -4.85 -16.07
CA TYR A 16 -11.25 -4.38 -16.04
C TYR A 16 -11.24 -3.09 -15.23
N SER A 17 -10.71 -3.16 -14.00
CA SER A 17 -10.52 -2.01 -13.13
C SER A 17 -9.82 -0.88 -13.88
N THR A 18 -10.58 0.06 -14.44
CA THR A 18 -10.07 1.39 -14.75
C THR A 18 -9.63 1.96 -13.43
N PHE A 19 -8.33 1.89 -13.16
CA PHE A 19 -7.71 2.55 -12.04
C PHE A 19 -7.95 4.05 -12.26
N SER A 20 -9.05 4.58 -11.74
CA SER A 20 -9.33 6.01 -11.77
C SER A 20 -8.19 6.66 -11.00
N VAL A 21 -7.40 7.49 -11.68
CA VAL A 21 -6.30 8.22 -11.05
C VAL A 21 -6.91 9.07 -9.94
N PRO A 22 -6.49 8.89 -8.67
CA PRO A 22 -6.95 9.78 -7.63
C PRO A 22 -6.42 11.20 -7.93
N GLU A 23 -7.33 12.15 -8.07
CA GLU A 23 -6.98 13.55 -8.32
C GLU A 23 -6.69 14.24 -6.98
N PHE A 24 -5.48 14.77 -6.84
CA PHE A 24 -5.04 15.48 -5.65
C PHE A 24 -4.85 16.95 -5.97
N ALA A 25 -5.68 17.82 -5.37
CA ALA A 25 -5.51 19.27 -5.47
C ALA A 25 -4.17 19.74 -4.87
N LEU A 26 -3.49 20.67 -5.56
CA LEU A 26 -2.17 21.22 -5.20
C LEU A 26 -2.10 21.91 -3.84
N ASP A 27 -3.22 22.44 -3.35
CA ASP A 27 -3.33 23.18 -2.10
C ASP A 27 -3.84 22.31 -0.94
N LYS A 28 -4.05 21.01 -1.17
CA LYS A 28 -4.62 20.08 -0.17
C LYS A 28 -3.63 19.01 0.24
N THR A 29 -3.64 18.74 1.55
CA THR A 29 -3.00 17.55 2.13
C THR A 29 -4.08 16.59 2.59
N TYR A 30 -4.00 15.36 2.12
CA TYR A 30 -4.91 14.28 2.45
C TYR A 30 -4.27 13.41 3.52
N VAL A 31 -5.06 12.98 4.50
CA VAL A 31 -4.60 12.16 5.61
C VAL A 31 -5.30 10.82 5.55
N TYR A 32 -4.52 9.75 5.36
CA TYR A 32 -5.03 8.38 5.31
C TYR A 32 -4.54 7.58 6.51
N LYS A 33 -5.38 6.69 7.04
CA LYS A 33 -4.89 5.62 7.90
C LYS A 33 -4.25 4.56 7.02
N TYR A 34 -3.04 4.15 7.36
CA TYR A 34 -2.29 3.15 6.61
C TYR A 34 -1.91 1.99 7.52
N GLU A 35 -2.17 0.78 7.03
CA GLU A 35 -1.76 -0.47 7.65
C GLU A 35 -1.13 -1.37 6.58
N ALA A 36 0.07 -1.88 6.87
CA ALA A 36 0.76 -2.83 6.02
C ALA A 36 1.19 -4.04 6.84
N LEU A 37 1.07 -5.22 6.26
CA LEU A 37 1.46 -6.47 6.89
C LEU A 37 2.37 -7.25 5.96
N LEU A 38 3.57 -7.57 6.46
CA LEU A 38 4.51 -8.47 5.80
C LEU A 38 4.69 -9.69 6.67
N LEU A 39 4.32 -10.86 6.15
CA LEU A 39 4.49 -12.16 6.83
C LEU A 39 5.35 -13.09 5.97
N GLY A 40 6.31 -13.74 6.61
CA GLY A 40 7.02 -14.90 6.10
C GLY A 40 6.54 -16.20 6.75
N GLY A 41 6.66 -17.30 6.01
CA GLY A 41 6.22 -18.63 6.42
C GLY A 41 5.27 -19.28 5.41
N LEU A 42 4.81 -20.49 5.71
CA LEU A 42 3.90 -21.21 4.81
C LEU A 42 2.52 -20.53 4.78
N PRO A 43 1.88 -20.39 3.60
CA PRO A 43 0.64 -19.65 3.42
C PRO A 43 -0.61 -20.42 3.89
N HIS A 44 -0.50 -21.17 4.98
CA HIS A 44 -1.59 -21.97 5.56
C HIS A 44 -1.90 -21.46 6.97
N GLU A 45 -3.15 -21.62 7.40
CA GLU A 45 -3.57 -21.31 8.77
C GLU A 45 -3.07 -22.40 9.74
N GLY A 46 -2.89 -22.03 11.01
CA GLY A 46 -2.42 -22.96 12.04
C GLY A 46 -0.92 -23.26 11.96
N LEU A 47 -0.20 -22.67 10.99
CA LEU A 47 1.25 -22.78 10.88
C LEU A 47 1.95 -21.54 11.44
N ALA A 48 3.18 -21.74 11.90
CA ALA A 48 4.02 -20.68 12.38
C ALA A 48 4.39 -19.70 11.25
N ARG A 49 4.29 -18.41 11.54
CA ARG A 49 4.75 -17.31 10.69
C ARG A 49 5.51 -16.29 11.54
N ALA A 50 6.35 -15.52 10.86
CA ALA A 50 7.01 -14.37 11.44
C ALA A 50 6.83 -13.16 10.53
N GLY A 51 6.81 -11.96 11.08
CA GLY A 51 6.66 -10.78 10.26
C GLY A 51 6.50 -9.48 11.01
N ILE A 52 6.18 -8.44 10.24
CA ILE A 52 6.07 -7.07 10.72
C ILE A 52 4.76 -6.48 10.22
N LYS A 53 4.05 -5.81 11.12
CA LYS A 53 2.95 -4.91 10.80
C LYS A 53 3.39 -3.47 11.01
N VAL A 54 3.06 -2.61 10.05
CA VAL A 54 3.24 -1.16 10.14
C VAL A 54 1.87 -0.52 10.26
N SER A 55 1.70 0.37 11.24
CA SER A 55 0.51 1.23 11.33
C SER A 55 0.96 2.69 11.40
N SER A 56 0.31 3.56 10.63
CA SER A 56 0.70 4.97 10.54
C SER A 56 -0.44 5.81 9.94
N LYS A 57 -0.36 7.12 10.07
CA LYS A 57 -1.08 8.02 9.15
C LYS A 57 -0.17 8.39 8.00
N VAL A 58 -0.68 8.41 6.79
CA VAL A 58 0.02 8.90 5.61
C VAL A 58 -0.52 10.28 5.27
N LEU A 59 0.36 11.28 5.25
CA LEU A 59 0.09 12.56 4.59
C LEU A 59 0.45 12.43 3.12
N LEU A 60 -0.47 12.82 2.25
CA LEU A 60 -0.30 12.81 0.80
C LEU A 60 -0.70 14.17 0.23
N SER A 61 0.20 14.80 -0.51
CA SER A 61 -0.04 16.10 -1.16
C SER A 61 0.52 16.12 -2.58
N ALA A 62 -0.16 16.82 -3.49
CA ALA A 62 0.39 17.11 -4.80
C ALA A 62 1.41 18.25 -4.68
N VAL A 63 2.58 18.07 -5.30
CA VAL A 63 3.62 19.10 -5.44
C VAL A 63 3.55 19.74 -6.82
N THR A 64 3.24 18.94 -7.84
CA THR A 64 2.88 19.36 -9.19
C THR A 64 1.74 18.46 -9.69
N GLU A 65 1.22 18.70 -10.89
CA GLU A 65 0.17 17.86 -11.51
C GLU A 65 0.52 16.36 -11.55
N HIS A 66 1.81 16.01 -11.60
CA HIS A 66 2.26 14.62 -11.75
C HIS A 66 3.25 14.19 -10.66
N THR A 67 3.41 14.99 -9.62
CA THR A 67 4.38 14.71 -8.56
C THR A 67 3.72 14.84 -7.20
N PHE A 68 3.90 13.82 -6.37
CA PHE A 68 3.30 13.73 -5.05
C PHE A 68 4.37 13.63 -3.98
N LEU A 69 4.04 14.12 -2.80
CA LEU A 69 4.84 13.94 -1.59
C LEU A 69 4.04 13.10 -0.62
N MET A 70 4.66 12.03 -0.13
CA MET A 70 4.11 11.12 0.86
C MET A 70 4.94 11.20 2.14
N LYS A 71 4.30 11.29 3.31
CA LYS A 71 4.99 11.25 4.60
C LYS A 71 4.24 10.39 5.60
N LEU A 72 4.94 9.46 6.26
CA LEU A 72 4.40 8.71 7.38
C LEU A 72 4.42 9.56 8.65
N MET A 73 3.32 9.54 9.40
CA MET A 73 3.17 10.17 10.71
C MET A 73 2.98 9.13 11.79
N ASP A 74 3.73 9.32 12.86
CA ASP A 74 3.72 8.46 14.05
C ASP A 74 3.76 6.96 13.69
N PRO A 75 4.70 6.50 12.84
CA PRO A 75 4.73 5.11 12.43
C PRO A 75 4.99 4.20 13.63
N LEU A 76 4.20 3.15 13.76
CA LEU A 76 4.33 2.13 14.80
C LEU A 76 4.52 0.76 14.15
N LEU A 77 5.62 0.10 14.53
CA LEU A 77 5.91 -1.26 14.10
C LEU A 77 5.46 -2.26 15.16
N HIS A 78 4.91 -3.36 14.69
CA HIS A 78 4.62 -4.53 15.51
C HIS A 78 5.28 -5.76 14.91
N GLU A 79 5.81 -6.61 15.76
CA GLU A 79 6.36 -7.90 15.40
C GLU A 79 5.31 -8.99 15.58
N TYR A 80 5.38 -9.98 14.69
CA TYR A 80 4.59 -11.19 14.75
C TYR A 80 5.53 -12.38 14.76
N ALA A 81 5.33 -13.31 15.69
CA ALA A 81 6.05 -14.57 15.73
C ALA A 81 5.16 -15.61 16.42
N GLY A 82 4.48 -16.44 15.62
CA GLY A 82 3.51 -17.38 16.17
C GLY A 82 2.63 -18.07 15.14
N ILE A 83 1.61 -18.77 15.62
CA ILE A 83 0.64 -19.53 14.85
C ILE A 83 -0.39 -18.59 14.22
N TRP A 84 -0.33 -18.43 12.90
CA TRP A 84 -1.22 -17.52 12.17
C TRP A 84 -2.64 -18.10 12.00
N PRO A 85 -3.72 -17.30 12.17
CA PRO A 85 -3.79 -15.90 12.63
C PRO A 85 -4.08 -15.76 14.14
N LYS A 86 -3.75 -16.77 14.95
CA LYS A 86 -4.19 -16.87 16.35
C LYS A 86 -3.40 -15.99 17.31
N ASP A 87 -2.08 -15.97 17.13
CA ASP A 87 -1.20 -15.27 18.06
C ASP A 87 -1.25 -13.74 17.85
N PRO A 88 -1.03 -12.93 18.89
CA PRO A 88 -1.14 -11.48 18.77
C PRO A 88 0.13 -10.86 18.16
N PHE A 89 -0.03 -9.67 17.60
CA PHE A 89 1.09 -8.78 17.31
C PHE A 89 1.60 -8.12 18.59
N VAL A 90 2.92 -8.01 18.72
CA VAL A 90 3.59 -7.35 19.85
C VAL A 90 4.22 -6.04 19.37
N THR A 91 4.04 -4.95 20.11
CA THR A 91 4.64 -3.66 19.75
C THR A 91 6.16 -3.73 19.78
N ALA A 92 6.80 -3.34 18.67
CA ALA A 92 8.24 -3.39 18.49
C ALA A 92 8.87 -2.03 18.81
N THR A 93 8.83 -1.59 20.08
CA THR A 93 9.27 -0.24 20.50
C THR A 93 10.71 0.06 20.12
N LYS A 94 11.62 -0.90 20.31
CA LYS A 94 13.05 -0.74 19.97
C LYS A 94 13.25 -0.56 18.47
N LEU A 95 12.60 -1.39 17.65
CA LEU A 95 12.70 -1.30 16.18
C LEU A 95 12.05 -0.01 15.67
N THR A 96 10.87 0.34 16.21
CA THR A 96 10.18 1.59 15.89
C THR A 96 11.08 2.79 16.16
N SER A 97 11.71 2.85 17.33
CA SER A 97 12.64 3.93 17.67
C SER A 97 13.88 3.94 16.78
N ALA A 98 14.44 2.78 16.44
CA ALA A 98 15.64 2.68 15.61
C ALA A 98 15.40 3.13 14.16
N LEU A 99 14.17 2.99 13.66
CA LEU A 99 13.77 3.33 12.30
C LEU A 99 12.94 4.62 12.20
N ALA A 100 12.64 5.29 13.32
CA ALA A 100 11.73 6.42 13.36
C ALA A 100 12.16 7.55 12.42
N ALA A 101 13.46 7.88 12.42
CA ALA A 101 14.00 8.94 11.57
C ALA A 101 13.84 8.59 10.08
N GLN A 102 14.12 7.34 9.70
CA GLN A 102 14.08 6.86 8.32
C GLN A 102 12.65 6.76 7.80
N LEU A 103 11.72 6.25 8.61
CA LEU A 103 10.31 6.08 8.23
C LEU A 103 9.58 7.42 8.05
N GLN A 104 10.04 8.47 8.72
CA GLN A 104 9.44 9.80 8.64
C GLN A 104 10.05 10.67 7.53
N ILE A 105 11.04 10.17 6.78
CA ILE A 105 11.57 10.86 5.60
C ILE A 105 10.47 10.93 4.54
N PRO A 106 10.07 12.13 4.09
CA PRO A 106 9.10 12.26 3.02
C PRO A 106 9.61 11.64 1.72
N ILE A 107 8.75 10.90 1.02
CA ILE A 107 9.05 10.28 -0.27
C ILE A 107 8.35 11.09 -1.36
N LYS A 108 9.12 11.54 -2.36
CA LYS A 108 8.61 12.18 -3.57
C LYS A 108 8.43 11.13 -4.66
N THR A 109 7.23 11.02 -5.22
CA THR A 109 6.91 10.03 -6.26
C THR A 109 6.23 10.68 -7.46
N LEU A 110 6.38 10.07 -8.62
CA LEU A 110 5.69 10.48 -9.86
C LEU A 110 4.37 9.74 -10.00
N ALA A 111 3.43 10.34 -10.73
CA ALA A 111 2.20 9.69 -11.15
C ALA A 111 2.52 8.40 -11.92
N TRP A 112 1.69 7.37 -11.72
CA TRP A 112 1.88 6.06 -12.33
C TRP A 112 1.99 6.09 -13.86
N HIS A 113 1.19 6.93 -14.53
CA HIS A 113 1.25 7.11 -15.98
C HIS A 113 2.61 7.68 -16.43
N THR A 114 3.13 8.66 -15.70
CA THR A 114 4.45 9.26 -15.96
C THR A 114 5.57 8.24 -15.72
N LEU A 115 5.53 7.48 -14.63
CA LEU A 115 6.51 6.42 -14.35
C LEU A 115 6.53 5.35 -15.43
N ARG A 116 5.35 4.92 -15.90
CA ARG A 116 5.24 3.93 -16.98
C ARG A 116 5.87 4.46 -18.27
N GLY A 117 5.65 5.73 -18.62
CA GLY A 117 6.29 6.37 -19.77
C GLY A 117 7.83 6.35 -19.67
N VAL A 118 8.37 6.72 -18.51
CA VAL A 118 9.82 6.71 -18.25
C VAL A 118 10.39 5.30 -18.35
N LEU A 119 9.76 4.31 -17.72
CA LEU A 119 10.23 2.92 -17.75
C LEU A 119 10.19 2.32 -19.16
N ASN A 120 9.16 2.66 -19.96
CA ASN A 120 9.05 2.18 -21.33
C ASN A 120 10.05 2.86 -22.28
N ALA A 121 10.42 4.12 -22.03
CA ALA A 121 11.43 4.83 -22.83
C ALA A 121 12.88 4.38 -22.56
N GLN A 122 13.10 3.49 -21.59
CA GLN A 122 14.41 2.90 -21.26
C GLN A 122 14.54 1.44 -21.75
N ARG A 123 13.57 0.96 -22.53
CA ARG A 123 13.63 -0.30 -23.29
C ARG A 123 13.77 -0.01 -24.77
#